data_AF-A0A968KZL5-F1
#
_entry.id   AF-A0A968KZL5-F1
#
_cell.length_a   1.000
_cell.length_b   1.000
_cell.length_c   1.000
_cell.angle_alpha   90.00
_cell.angle_beta   90.00
_cell.angle_gamma   90.00
#
_symmetry.space_group_name_H-M   'P 1'
#
loop_
_entity.id
_entity.type
_entity.pdbx_description
1 polymer ?
#
loop_
_entity_poly.entity_id
_entity_poly.type
_entity_poly.pdbx_seq_one_letter_code
_entity_poly.pdbx_strand_id
1 'polypeptide(L)'
;MQEIIINLHMHTRYSDGTGTHKDIADAAMKSGLDAVIVTDHNVLVEGMEGYYRLGTTRVLLLIGQEVHDQDRVPQKNHLLIFNANRDLSALADDPQTLIN
;
A
#
# COMPACT_ATOMS: atom_id res chain seq x y z
N MET A 1 -8.46 3.77 -26.17
CA MET A 1 -7.71 3.18 -25.05
C MET A 1 -8.20 3.87 -23.79
N GLN A 2 -8.54 3.14 -22.73
CA GLN A 2 -8.81 3.76 -21.44
C GLN A 2 -7.48 3.86 -20.67
N GLU A 3 -7.20 5.04 -20.16
CA GLU A 3 -6.11 5.28 -19.21
C GLU A 3 -6.60 4.93 -17.81
N ILE A 4 -5.74 4.30 -17.01
CA ILE A 4 -6.00 4.01 -15.60
C ILE A 4 -4.95 4.76 -14.79
N ILE A 5 -5.39 5.67 -13.93
CA ILE A 5 -4.50 6.50 -13.10
C ILE A 5 -4.47 5.90 -11.69
N ILE A 6 -3.27 5.50 -11.25
CA ILE A 6 -3.07 4.77 -9.99
C ILE A 6 -1.97 5.45 -9.16
N ASN A 7 -2.20 5.57 -7.86
CA ASN A 7 -1.11 5.79 -6.91
C ASN A 7 -0.76 4.45 -6.22
N LEU A 8 0.47 3.99 -6.44
CA LEU A 8 0.95 2.66 -6.04
C LEU A 8 1.56 2.62 -4.63
N HIS A 9 1.76 3.78 -4.00
CA HIS A 9 2.58 3.86 -2.79
C HIS A 9 2.13 4.98 -1.87
N MET A 10 1.56 4.59 -0.73
CA MET A 10 1.10 5.50 0.33
C MET A 10 0.89 4.71 1.62
N HIS A 11 1.05 5.39 2.75
CA HIS A 11 0.95 4.77 4.06
C HIS A 11 -0.27 5.30 4.80
N THR A 12 -0.79 4.47 5.70
CA THR A 12 -1.86 4.80 6.63
C THR A 12 -1.30 4.93 8.04
N ARG A 13 -2.19 5.15 9.01
CA ARG A 13 -1.88 5.11 10.44
C ARG A 13 -1.44 3.73 10.95
N TYR A 14 -1.44 2.70 10.11
CA TYR A 14 -0.90 1.38 10.48
C TYR A 14 0.64 1.34 10.43
N SER A 15 1.30 2.23 9.66
CA SER A 15 2.74 2.50 9.83
C SER A 15 2.99 3.95 10.31
N ASP A 16 3.20 4.86 9.38
CA ASP A 16 3.72 6.22 9.60
C ASP A 16 2.96 7.28 8.77
N GLY A 17 1.91 6.86 8.07
CA GLY A 17 0.94 7.75 7.46
C GLY A 17 0.01 8.40 8.49
N THR A 18 -0.68 9.46 8.10
CA THR A 18 -1.58 10.21 8.99
C THR A 18 -3.06 9.91 8.75
N GLY A 19 -3.42 9.31 7.62
CA GLY A 19 -4.80 8.99 7.23
C GLY A 19 -5.16 7.52 7.40
N THR A 20 -6.46 7.23 7.39
CA THR A 20 -7.02 5.87 7.28
C THR A 20 -7.19 5.46 5.81
N HIS A 21 -7.43 4.17 5.55
CA HIS A 21 -7.83 3.66 4.23
C HIS A 21 -9.01 4.43 3.63
N LYS A 22 -9.98 4.82 4.47
CA LYS A 22 -11.13 5.63 4.04
C LYS A 22 -10.72 7.04 3.65
N ASP A 23 -9.84 7.70 4.43
CA ASP A 23 -9.35 9.04 4.10
C ASP A 23 -8.62 9.04 2.75
N ILE A 24 -7.79 8.01 2.53
CA ILE A 24 -7.10 7.77 1.26
C ILE A 24 -8.08 7.57 0.11
N ALA A 25 -9.08 6.69 0.27
CA ALA A 25 -10.07 6.44 -0.76
C ALA A 25 -10.87 7.71 -1.10
N ASP A 26 -11.27 8.49 -0.09
CA ASP A 26 -11.98 9.75 -0.27
C ASP A 26 -11.11 10.79 -1.00
N ALA A 27 -9.82 10.87 -0.67
CA ALA A 27 -8.86 11.74 -1.35
C ALA A 27 -8.65 11.30 -2.81
N ALA A 28 -8.47 10.00 -3.05
CA ALA A 28 -8.26 9.43 -4.38
C ALA A 28 -9.44 9.70 -5.32
N MET A 29 -10.68 9.55 -4.83
CA MET A 29 -11.88 9.90 -5.60
C MET A 29 -11.96 11.39 -5.92
N LYS A 30 -11.58 12.28 -4.98
CA LYS A 30 -11.53 13.74 -5.22
C LYS A 30 -10.44 14.13 -6.22
N SER A 31 -9.36 13.36 -6.28
CA SER A 31 -8.23 13.55 -7.20
C SER A 31 -8.43 12.90 -8.57
N GLY A 32 -9.53 12.15 -8.77
CA GLY A 32 -9.83 11.48 -10.05
C GLY A 32 -8.97 10.24 -10.31
N LEU A 33 -8.46 9.58 -9.26
CA LEU A 33 -7.75 8.30 -9.40
C LEU A 33 -8.73 7.14 -9.59
N ASP A 34 -8.34 6.16 -10.42
CA ASP A 34 -9.10 4.94 -10.64
C ASP A 34 -8.82 3.90 -9.56
N ALA A 35 -7.57 3.86 -9.07
CA ALA A 35 -7.15 2.95 -8.02
C ALA A 35 -6.03 3.53 -7.13
N VAL A 36 -5.88 2.92 -5.96
CA VAL A 36 -4.79 3.16 -5.02
C VAL A 36 -4.31 1.84 -4.43
N ILE A 37 -3.01 1.75 -4.13
CA ILE A 37 -2.44 0.65 -3.37
C ILE A 37 -1.80 1.21 -2.10
N VAL A 38 -2.32 0.81 -0.94
CA VAL A 38 -1.73 1.15 0.36
C VAL A 38 -0.61 0.16 0.66
N THR A 39 0.55 0.65 1.07
CA THR A 39 1.77 -0.15 1.27
C THR A 39 2.41 0.23 2.60
N ASP A 40 1.72 0.00 3.71
CA ASP A 40 2.26 0.29 5.04
C ASP A 40 3.58 -0.47 5.31
N HIS A 41 4.45 0.13 6.13
CA HIS A 41 5.74 -0.46 6.48
C HIS A 41 5.56 -1.76 7.28
N ASN A 42 6.11 -2.86 6.75
CA ASN A 42 6.25 -4.15 7.42
C ASN A 42 4.96 -4.69 8.05
N VAL A 43 3.79 -4.39 7.45
CA VAL A 43 2.50 -4.89 7.91
C VAL A 43 1.56 -5.11 6.73
N LEU A 44 0.90 -6.27 6.67
CA LEU A 44 -0.17 -6.54 5.70
C LEU A 44 -1.54 -6.33 6.36
N VAL A 45 -2.22 -5.23 6.04
CA VAL A 45 -3.55 -4.94 6.62
C VAL A 45 -4.65 -5.61 5.81
N GLU A 46 -5.22 -6.69 6.34
CA GLU A 46 -6.29 -7.43 5.67
C GLU A 46 -7.67 -6.76 5.81
N GLY A 47 -8.58 -7.09 4.89
CA GLY A 47 -10.00 -6.70 4.96
C GLY A 47 -10.33 -5.26 4.57
N MET A 48 -9.34 -4.49 4.10
CA MET A 48 -9.53 -3.10 3.67
C MET A 48 -9.73 -2.95 2.16
N GLU A 49 -9.40 -3.97 1.37
CA GLU A 49 -9.50 -3.97 -0.08
C GLU A 49 -10.95 -3.85 -0.59
N GLY A 50 -11.11 -3.23 -1.75
CA GLY A 50 -12.36 -3.21 -2.48
C GLY A 50 -12.69 -1.86 -3.10
N TYR A 51 -13.90 -1.76 -3.64
CA TYR A 51 -14.40 -0.51 -4.20
C TYR A 51 -14.99 0.39 -3.12
N TYR A 52 -14.37 1.55 -2.93
CA TYR A 52 -14.93 2.64 -2.15
C TYR A 52 -15.73 3.55 -3.07
N ARG A 53 -16.84 4.10 -2.57
CA ARG A 53 -17.82 4.84 -3.37
C ARG A 53 -18.23 6.14 -2.69
N LEU A 54 -18.39 7.18 -3.48
CA LEU A 54 -19.00 8.45 -3.09
C LEU A 54 -19.89 8.93 -4.25
N GLY A 55 -21.21 8.78 -4.08
CA GLY A 55 -22.17 9.05 -5.16
C GLY A 55 -21.91 8.15 -6.38
N THR A 56 -21.64 8.75 -7.53
CA THR A 56 -21.31 8.05 -8.78
C THR A 56 -19.82 7.76 -8.94
N THR A 57 -18.97 8.36 -8.12
CA THR A 57 -17.52 8.18 -8.16
C THR A 57 -17.13 6.96 -7.34
N ARG A 58 -16.12 6.22 -7.81
CA ARG A 58 -15.53 5.10 -7.09
C ARG A 58 -14.03 5.06 -7.30
N VAL A 59 -13.32 4.45 -6.36
CA VAL A 59 -11.91 4.09 -6.47
C VAL A 59 -11.74 2.64 -6.02
N LEU A 60 -10.86 1.89 -6.69
CA LEU A 60 -10.41 0.59 -6.20
C LEU A 60 -9.27 0.79 -5.20
N LEU A 61 -9.44 0.35 -3.97
CA LEU A 61 -8.36 0.29 -2.98
C LEU A 61 -7.85 -1.15 -2.88
N LEU A 62 -6.54 -1.31 -3.04
CA LEU A 62 -5.81 -2.57 -2.84
C LEU A 62 -4.78 -2.42 -1.73
N ILE A 63 -4.33 -3.54 -1.19
CA ILE A 63 -3.30 -3.59 -0.14
C ILE A 63 -2.05 -4.31 -0.66
N GLY A 64 -0.90 -3.70 -0.44
CA GLY A 64 0.42 -4.30 -0.53
C GLY A 64 1.20 -4.06 0.76
N GLN A 65 2.51 -4.32 0.72
CA GLN A 65 3.43 -4.02 1.81
C GLN A 65 4.62 -3.25 1.27
N GLU A 66 5.16 -2.35 2.10
CA GLU A 66 6.54 -1.90 1.93
C GLU A 66 7.41 -2.58 2.98
N VAL A 67 8.27 -3.51 2.57
CA VAL A 67 9.12 -4.27 3.48
C VAL A 67 10.54 -3.71 3.47
N HIS A 68 11.07 -3.45 4.66
CA HIS A 68 12.47 -3.08 4.86
C HIS A 68 13.02 -3.60 6.18
N ASP A 69 14.35 -3.74 6.26
CA ASP A 69 15.07 -3.99 7.50
C ASP A 69 14.99 -2.73 8.38
N GLN A 70 14.42 -2.87 9.59
CA GLN A 70 14.24 -1.76 10.53
C GLN A 70 15.51 -1.44 11.33
N ASP A 71 16.42 -2.41 11.47
CA ASP A 71 17.66 -2.28 12.25
C ASP A 71 18.85 -1.84 11.38
N ARG A 72 18.67 -1.81 10.06
CA ARG A 72 19.75 -1.45 9.13
C ARG A 72 20.22 -0.01 9.31
N VAL A 73 21.53 0.15 9.43
CA VAL A 73 22.20 1.46 9.46
C VAL A 73 23.23 1.56 8.31
N PRO A 74 23.08 2.51 7.36
CA PRO A 74 21.94 3.43 7.19
C PRO A 74 20.69 2.71 6.69
N GLN A 75 19.48 3.22 6.93
CA GLN A 75 18.26 2.71 6.29
C GLN A 75 18.25 3.13 4.82
N LYS A 76 18.28 2.19 3.85
CA LYS A 76 18.27 2.52 2.40
C LYS A 76 17.52 1.56 1.48
N ASN A 77 16.97 0.45 1.99
CA ASN A 77 16.35 -0.58 1.17
C ASN A 77 14.88 -0.69 1.52
N HIS A 78 13.98 -0.37 0.61
CA HIS A 78 12.55 -0.58 0.78
C HIS A 78 12.03 -1.30 -0.46
N LEU A 79 11.21 -2.33 -0.26
CA LEU A 79 10.63 -3.11 -1.36
C LEU A 79 9.12 -3.05 -1.30
N LEU A 80 8.51 -2.54 -2.36
CA LEU A 80 7.06 -2.63 -2.56
C LEU A 80 6.70 -4.03 -3.05
N ILE A 81 5.77 -4.66 -2.33
CA ILE A 81 5.32 -6.01 -2.60
C ILE A 81 3.82 -5.99 -2.76
N PHE A 82 3.36 -6.46 -3.91
CA PHE A 82 1.95 -6.57 -4.25
C PHE A 82 1.57 -8.03 -4.41
N ASN A 83 0.34 -8.38 -4.02
CA ASN A 83 -0.24 -9.70 -4.26
C ASN A 83 0.57 -10.89 -3.70
N ALA A 84 1.27 -10.69 -2.57
CA ALA A 84 2.05 -11.75 -1.90
C ALA A 84 1.19 -12.81 -1.21
N ASN A 85 -0.13 -12.59 -1.06
CA ASN A 85 -1.10 -13.47 -0.40
C ASN A 85 -0.78 -13.85 1.07
N ARG A 86 0.27 -13.26 1.64
CA ARG A 86 0.71 -13.41 3.03
C ARG A 86 1.61 -12.24 3.41
N ASP A 87 1.72 -12.00 4.71
CA ASP A 87 2.67 -11.03 5.25
C ASP A 87 4.13 -11.51 5.06
N LEU A 88 5.00 -10.64 4.53
CA LEU A 88 6.43 -10.92 4.30
C LEU A 88 7.37 -10.11 5.21
N SER A 89 6.86 -9.39 6.21
CA SER A 89 7.65 -8.59 7.15
C SER A 89 8.70 -9.40 7.92
N ALA A 90 8.46 -10.69 8.13
CA ALA A 90 9.39 -11.60 8.80
C ALA A 90 10.67 -11.90 7.98
N LEU A 91 10.73 -11.49 6.71
CA LEU A 91 11.87 -11.64 5.82
C LEU A 91 12.65 -10.31 5.64
N ALA A 92 12.32 -9.30 6.43
CA ALA A 92 12.86 -7.96 6.30
C ALA A 92 14.37 -7.85 6.56
N ASP A 93 14.92 -8.70 7.43
CA ASP A 93 16.32 -8.74 7.84
C ASP A 93 17.26 -9.25 6.73
N ASP A 94 16.75 -10.10 5.83
CA ASP A 94 17.41 -10.51 4.60
C ASP A 94 16.55 -10.18 3.36
N PRO A 95 16.54 -8.90 2.90
CA PRO A 95 15.72 -8.45 1.77
C PRO A 95 15.97 -9.21 0.48
N GLN A 96 17.12 -9.86 0.32
CA GLN A 96 17.43 -10.65 -0.86
C GLN A 96 16.46 -11.83 -1.01
N THR A 97 15.92 -12.35 0.10
CA THR A 97 14.93 -13.44 0.11
C THR A 97 13.57 -13.03 -0.45
N LEU A 98 13.30 -11.73 -0.56
CA LEU A 98 12.07 -11.19 -1.14
C LEU A 98 12.08 -11.16 -2.68
N ILE A 99 13.23 -11.37 -3.32
CA ILE A 99 13.46 -11.17 -4.77
C ILE A 99 13.94 -12.46 -5.46
N ASN A 100 13.45 -13.63 -5.03
CA ASN A 100 13.86 -14.94 -5.59
C ASN A 100 13.32 -15.21 -6.99
#